data_AF-A0AAN9ALS8-F1
#
_entry.id   AF-A0AAN9ALS8-F1
#
_cell.length_a   1.000
_cell.length_b   1.000
_cell.length_c   1.000
_cell.angle_alpha   90.00
_cell.angle_beta   90.00
_cell.angle_gamma   90.00
#
_symmetry.space_group_name_H-M   'P 1'
#
loop_
_entity.id
_entity.type
_entity.pdbx_description
1 polymer ?
#
loop_
_entity_poly.entity_id
_entity_poly.type
_entity_poly.pdbx_seq_one_letter_code
_entity_poly.pdbx_strand_id
1 'polypeptide(L)'
;MQEVASCQYKVMQLDSRRAVDMLYVNGRLIHHVRNEMGDHSYGKLDEKIPYTRHHIAMTELTKVGGTISSLIIPINIQRAPKMLSSDITNADLGQHTTWLNY
;
A
#
# COMPACT_ATOMS: atom_id res chain seq x y z
N MET A 1 -31.34 11.63 7.72
CA MET A 1 -30.67 10.81 6.69
C MET A 1 -29.29 11.40 6.52
N GLN A 2 -28.23 10.70 6.93
CA GLN A 2 -26.86 11.22 6.91
C GLN A 2 -26.30 10.99 5.50
N GLU A 3 -25.87 12.05 4.81
CA GLU A 3 -25.24 11.92 3.49
C GLU A 3 -23.97 11.08 3.60
N VAL A 4 -23.97 9.93 2.93
CA VAL A 4 -22.81 9.07 2.77
C VAL A 4 -21.86 9.78 1.82
N ALA A 5 -20.77 10.35 2.34
CA ALA A 5 -19.71 10.83 1.48
C ALA A 5 -19.13 9.63 0.70
N SER A 6 -19.35 9.60 -0.62
CA SER A 6 -18.77 8.59 -1.49
C SER A 6 -17.27 8.86 -1.61
N CYS A 7 -16.48 8.19 -0.78
CA CYS A 7 -15.03 8.21 -0.92
C CYS A 7 -14.65 7.44 -2.19
N GLN A 8 -14.42 8.15 -3.29
CA GLN A 8 -13.84 7.57 -4.48
C GLN A 8 -12.40 7.13 -4.17
N TYR A 9 -12.18 5.82 -4.11
CA TYR A 9 -10.84 5.24 -4.01
C TYR A 9 -10.41 4.69 -5.37
N LYS A 10 -9.10 4.66 -5.58
CA LYS A 10 -8.50 4.02 -6.75
C LYS A 10 -7.63 2.87 -6.27
N VAL A 11 -7.82 1.70 -6.86
CA VAL A 11 -7.00 0.52 -6.57
C VAL A 11 -5.78 0.56 -7.48
N MET A 12 -4.59 0.42 -6.89
CA MET A 12 -3.34 0.26 -7.62
C MET A 12 -2.82 -1.16 -7.42
N GLN A 13 -2.69 -1.90 -8.52
CA GLN A 13 -2.11 -3.24 -8.48
C GLN A 13 -0.59 -3.16 -8.63
N LEU A 14 0.12 -3.70 -7.64
CA LEU A 14 1.57 -3.86 -7.63
C LEU A 14 1.90 -5.36 -7.70
N ASP A 15 3.06 -5.67 -8.27
CA ASP A 15 3.48 -7.04 -8.58
C ASP A 15 4.09 -7.81 -7.40
N SER A 16 4.39 -7.13 -6.29
CA SER A 16 5.11 -7.75 -5.18
C SER A 16 4.69 -7.22 -3.81
N ARG A 17 4.86 -8.06 -2.79
CA ARG A 17 4.63 -7.68 -1.40
C ARG A 17 5.57 -6.58 -0.92
N ARG A 18 6.80 -6.54 -1.46
CA ARG A 18 7.78 -5.47 -1.17
C ARG A 18 7.33 -4.14 -1.75
N ALA A 19 6.68 -4.17 -2.91
CA ALA A 19 6.16 -2.94 -3.50
C ALA A 19 5.03 -2.33 -2.67
N VAL A 20 4.21 -3.11 -1.97
CA VAL A 20 3.14 -2.58 -1.10
C VAL A 20 3.60 -2.19 0.30
N ASP A 21 4.81 -2.60 0.72
CA ASP A 21 5.38 -2.20 2.02
C ASP A 21 5.89 -0.76 1.93
N MET A 22 5.02 0.18 2.26
CA MET A 22 5.27 1.61 2.13
C MET A 22 4.68 2.36 3.32
N LEU A 23 5.26 3.52 3.62
CA LEU A 23 4.76 4.45 4.62
C LEU A 23 4.60 5.84 4.00
N TYR A 24 3.41 6.43 4.13
CA TYR A 24 3.22 7.84 3.83
C TYR A 24 3.20 8.67 5.12
N VAL A 25 4.11 9.62 5.24
CA VAL A 25 4.22 10.50 6.42
C VAL A 25 4.66 11.90 5.99
N ASN A 26 3.98 12.94 6.50
CA ASN A 26 4.33 14.35 6.28
C ASN A 26 4.60 14.73 4.81
N GLY A 27 3.73 14.30 3.90
CA GLY A 27 3.87 14.62 2.47
C GLY A 27 4.87 13.74 1.70
N ARG A 28 5.52 12.80 2.39
CA ARG A 28 6.55 11.93 1.82
C ARG A 28 6.12 10.47 1.82
N LEU A 29 6.31 9.81 0.68
CA LEU A 29 6.18 8.37 0.56
C LEU A 29 7.56 7.73 0.78
N ILE A 30 7.66 6.94 1.84
CA ILE A 30 8.80 6.08 2.14
C ILE A 30 8.51 4.70 1.58
N HIS A 31 9.40 4.17 0.75
CA HIS A 31 9.26 2.84 0.14
C HIS A 31 10.62 2.21 -0.15
N HIS A 32 10.62 0.95 -0.56
CA HIS A 32 11.83 0.22 -0.90
C HIS A 32 12.56 0.81 -2.12
N VAL A 33 13.87 0.57 -2.20
CA VAL A 33 14.67 0.87 -3.41
C VAL A 33 14.20 0.05 -4.63
N ARG A 34 14.42 0.58 -5.84
CA ARG A 34 13.99 -0.02 -7.11
C ARG A 34 14.35 -1.50 -7.25
N ASN A 35 15.60 -1.87 -6.93
CA ASN A 35 16.07 -3.26 -7.04
C ASN A 35 15.31 -4.24 -6.13
N GLU A 36 14.73 -3.76 -5.02
CA GLU A 36 13.94 -4.60 -4.11
C GLU A 36 12.48 -4.73 -4.55
N MET A 37 11.95 -3.71 -5.23
CA MET A 37 10.55 -3.64 -5.69
C MET A 37 10.32 -4.26 -7.07
N GLY A 38 11.34 -4.21 -7.94
CA GLY A 38 11.20 -4.47 -9.37
C GLY A 38 10.80 -3.23 -10.16
N ASP A 39 11.26 -3.15 -11.41
CA ASP A 39 11.11 -1.98 -12.29
C ASP A 39 9.65 -1.65 -12.59
N HIS A 40 8.79 -2.66 -12.71
CA HIS A 40 7.37 -2.47 -13.05
C HIS A 40 6.58 -1.79 -11.93
N SER A 41 6.63 -2.32 -10.71
CA SER A 41 6.02 -1.66 -9.55
C SER A 41 6.62 -0.29 -9.25
N TYR A 42 7.95 -0.16 -9.36
CA TYR A 42 8.60 1.13 -9.17
C TYR A 42 8.13 2.16 -10.21
N GLY A 43 8.04 1.76 -11.49
CA GLY A 43 7.53 2.60 -12.57
C GLY A 43 6.07 3.01 -12.39
N LYS A 44 5.22 2.11 -11.87
CA LYS A 44 3.83 2.45 -11.54
C LYS A 44 3.74 3.50 -10.43
N LEU A 45 4.57 3.42 -9.40
CA LEU A 45 4.64 4.47 -8.37
C LEU A 45 5.14 5.78 -8.98
N ASP A 46 6.15 5.70 -9.84
CA ASP A 46 6.71 6.85 -10.55
C ASP A 46 5.64 7.62 -11.32
N GLU A 47 4.78 6.90 -12.05
CA GLU A 47 3.72 7.46 -12.89
C GLU A 47 2.51 7.97 -12.08
N LYS A 48 2.08 7.22 -11.06
CA LYS A 48 0.75 7.42 -10.45
C LYS A 48 0.77 8.16 -9.12
N ILE A 49 1.89 8.19 -8.40
CA ILE A 49 1.95 8.78 -7.06
C ILE A 49 2.82 10.04 -7.06
N PRO A 50 2.25 11.25 -7.00
CA PRO A 50 3.02 12.49 -7.14
C PRO A 50 3.76 12.93 -5.86
N TYR A 51 3.71 12.15 -4.79
CA TYR A 51 4.33 12.51 -3.51
C TYR A 51 5.85 12.56 -3.59
N THR A 52 6.47 13.38 -2.73
CA THR A 52 7.93 13.36 -2.56
C THR A 52 8.35 11.99 -2.04
N ARG A 53 9.35 11.36 -2.67
CA ARG A 53 9.74 9.98 -2.34
C ARG A 53 11.02 9.92 -1.53
N HIS A 54 11.07 8.98 -0.60
CA HIS A 54 12.28 8.59 0.12
C HIS A 54 12.46 7.09 0.01
N HIS A 55 13.47 6.65 -0.72
CA HIS A 55 13.74 5.23 -0.92
C HIS A 55 14.73 4.72 0.12
N ILE A 56 14.45 3.55 0.67
CA ILE A 56 15.31 2.89 1.67
C ILE A 56 15.61 1.45 1.25
N ALA A 57 16.82 1.00 1.54
CA ALA A 57 17.18 -0.40 1.39
C ALA A 57 16.79 -1.16 2.67
N MET A 58 16.04 -2.24 2.52
CA MET A 58 15.52 -3.05 3.63
C MET A 58 16.10 -4.46 3.65
N THR A 59 17.12 -4.73 2.82
CA THR A 59 17.79 -6.03 2.70
C THR A 59 18.12 -6.68 4.03
N GLU A 60 18.73 -5.94 4.97
CA GLU A 60 19.13 -6.48 6.27
C GLU A 60 17.94 -6.77 7.18
N LEU A 61 16.95 -5.88 7.22
CA LEU A 61 15.75 -6.09 8.03
C LEU A 61 14.89 -7.23 7.47
N THR A 62 14.90 -7.41 6.15
CA THR A 62 14.18 -8.50 5.47
C THR A 62 14.71 -9.87 5.91
N LYS A 63 16.00 -10.00 6.29
CA LYS A 63 16.58 -11.27 6.79
C LYS A 63 15.90 -11.76 8.07
N VAL A 64 15.38 -10.84 8.88
CA VAL A 64 14.60 -11.15 10.09
C VAL A 64 13.09 -11.05 9.87
N GLY A 65 12.65 -10.95 8.61
CA GLY A 65 11.24 -10.84 8.24
C GLY A 65 10.60 -9.47 8.56
N GLY A 66 11.41 -8.45 8.86
CA GLY A 66 10.89 -7.12 9.16
C GLY A 66 10.51 -6.34 7.91
N THR A 67 9.59 -5.39 8.10
CA THR A 67 9.00 -4.50 7.09
C THR A 67 9.16 -3.04 7.52
N ILE A 68 8.92 -2.09 6.63
CA ILE A 68 8.89 -0.66 6.99
C ILE A 68 7.87 -0.45 8.12
N SER A 69 6.69 -1.08 7.98
CA SER A 69 5.63 -1.01 8.97
C SER A 69 6.04 -1.57 10.34
N SER A 70 6.95 -2.54 10.39
CA SER A 70 7.44 -3.13 11.66
C SER A 70 8.33 -2.19 12.49
N LEU A 71 8.90 -1.15 11.86
CA LEU A 71 9.79 -0.19 12.52
C LEU A 71 9.05 0.98 13.18
N ILE A 72 7.72 1.04 13.03
CA ILE A 72 6.95 2.24 13.32
C ILE A 72 5.80 1.90 14.24
N ILE A 73 5.62 2.73 15.27
CA ILE A 73 4.45 2.70 16.13
C ILE A 73 3.69 4.02 15.90
N PRO A 74 2.54 3.99 15.21
CA PRO A 74 1.75 5.20 14.99
C PRO A 74 1.05 5.62 16.29
N ILE A 75 1.50 6.74 16.88
CA ILE A 75 1.00 7.23 18.18
C ILE A 75 -0.29 8.05 18.01
N ASN A 76 -0.39 8.86 16.95
CA ASN A 76 -1.52 9.77 16.72
C ASN A 76 -2.18 9.47 15.37
N ILE A 77 -2.97 8.40 15.33
CA ILE A 77 -3.79 8.08 14.16
C ILE A 77 -5.03 8.98 14.22
N GLN A 78 -4.99 10.08 13.48
CA GLN A 78 -6.22 10.82 13.17
C GLN A 78 -7.09 9.91 12.31
N ARG A 79 -8.07 9.27 12.95
CA ARG A 79 -9.13 8.60 12.21
C ARG A 79 -9.92 9.71 11.53
N ALA A 80 -9.73 9.89 10.22
CA ALA A 80 -10.78 10.47 9.41
C ALA A 80 -12.08 9.72 9.79
N PRO A 81 -13.19 10.41 10.08
CA PRO A 81 -14.42 9.76 10.54
C PRO A 81 -14.72 8.60 9.60
N LYS A 82 -14.60 7.38 10.13
CA LYS A 82 -14.83 6.16 9.36
C LYS A 82 -16.32 6.07 9.08
N MET A 83 -16.78 6.58 7.95
CA MET A 83 -17.87 5.92 7.24
C MET A 83 -17.23 4.83 6.40
N LEU A 84 -17.18 3.61 6.95
CA LEU A 84 -16.92 2.42 6.16
C LEU A 84 -18.18 2.14 5.33
N SER A 85 -18.26 2.73 4.14
CA SER A 85 -18.97 2.12 3.02
C SER A 85 -17.90 1.40 2.21
N SER A 86 -17.90 0.08 2.32
CA SER A 86 -17.10 -0.79 1.48
C SER A 86 -18.04 -1.34 0.43
N ASP A 87 -17.95 -0.82 -0.80
CA ASP A 87 -18.59 -1.42 -1.97
C ASP A 87 -17.77 -2.63 -2.50
N ILE A 88 -16.73 -3.06 -1.78
CA ILE A 88 -16.02 -4.31 -2.07
C ILE A 88 -17.00 -5.46 -1.85
N THR A 89 -17.39 -6.09 -2.94
CA THR A 89 -18.31 -7.22 -2.94
C THR A 89 -17.55 -8.53 -2.79
N ASN A 90 -18.27 -9.60 -2.45
CA ASN A 90 -17.71 -10.95 -2.48
C ASN A 90 -17.21 -11.36 -3.88
N ALA A 91 -17.67 -10.70 -4.95
CA ALA A 91 -17.17 -10.93 -6.30
C ALA A 91 -15.76 -10.35 -6.48
N ASP A 92 -15.48 -9.19 -5.90
CA ASP A 92 -14.15 -8.56 -5.91
C ASP A 92 -13.14 -9.38 -5.10
N LEU A 93 -13.57 -10.00 -4.01
CA LEU A 93 -12.76 -10.93 -3.21
C LEU A 93 -12.57 -12.29 -3.92
N GLY A 94 -13.61 -12.79 -4.60
CA GLY A 94 -13.60 -14.07 -5.31
C GLY A 94 -12.73 -14.09 -6.57
N GLN A 95 -12.53 -12.95 -7.24
CA GLN A 95 -11.56 -12.84 -8.34
C GLN A 95 -10.10 -13.04 -7.89
N HIS A 96 -9.82 -12.93 -6.59
CA HIS A 96 -8.47 -13.06 -6.04
C HIS A 96 -8.19 -14.40 -5.34
N THR A 97 -9.19 -15.23 -5.07
CA THR A 97 -9.02 -16.54 -4.41
C THR A 97 -8.94 -17.74 -5.36
N THR A 98 -9.11 -17.56 -6.68
CA THR A 98 -9.11 -18.66 -7.67
C THR A 98 -7.74 -19.06 -8.22
N TRP A 99 -6.63 -18.54 -7.69
CA TRP A 99 -5.29 -19.08 -7.97
C TRP A 99 -4.88 -20.08 -6.90
N LEU A 100 -5.42 -21.30 -6.95
CA LEU A 100 -4.83 -22.55 -6.45
C LEU A 100 -5.79 -23.69 -6.82
N ASN A 101 -5.72 -24.15 -8.07
CA ASN A 101 -6.10 -25.49 -8.50
C ASN A 101 -5.37 -25.77 -9.82
N TYR A 102 -4.08 -26.10 -9.70
CA TYR A 102 -3.35 -26.94 -10.64
C TYR A 102 -2.76 -28.09 -9.83
#